data_AF-A0A377XLQ3-F1
#
_entry.id   AF-A0A377XLQ3-F1
#
_cell.length_a   1.000
_cell.length_b   1.000
_cell.length_c   1.000
_cell.angle_alpha   90.00
_cell.angle_beta   90.00
_cell.angle_gamma   90.00
#
_symmetry.space_group_name_H-M   'P 1'
#
loop_
_entity.id
_entity.type
_entity.pdbx_description
1 polymer ?
#
loop_
_entity_poly.entity_id
_entity_poly.type
_entity_poly.pdbx_seq_one_letter_code
_entity_poly.pdbx_strand_id
1 'polypeptide(L)'
;MKARAILLASVLLVGCQASKHDDTVEQRAQSLSAAGQGEAGKFTSQARWLDDGTFYAQDQDLWTSIGDELKMGIPDNPRIREQKQKYLRNKSYLHDVTLRAEPYMYWIAGQVKKRNMPMELVLLPIVESAFDPHATSGANAAGIWQIIPSTGRNYGLKQTRSYDARRDVVVSTTAGAGHDATSEQNVRRRLVVNGRSL
;
A
#
# COMPACT_ATOMS: atom_id res chain seq x y z
N MET A 1 -46.65 42.63 15.51
CA MET A 1 -46.88 42.53 16.98
C MET A 1 -47.26 41.08 17.25
N LYS A 2 -46.48 40.25 17.95
CA LYS A 2 -46.11 40.35 19.37
C LYS A 2 -44.81 39.57 19.62
N ALA A 3 -43.88 40.19 20.32
CA ALA A 3 -42.69 39.57 20.89
C ALA A 3 -43.05 38.70 22.11
N ARG A 4 -42.26 37.65 22.37
CA ARG A 4 -42.10 37.07 23.71
C ARG A 4 -40.61 36.84 23.98
N ALA A 5 -40.22 37.29 25.16
CA ALA A 5 -38.88 37.52 25.63
C ALA A 5 -38.45 36.44 26.64
N ILE A 6 -37.14 36.11 26.58
CA ILE A 6 -36.18 35.86 27.67
C ILE A 6 -36.46 34.69 28.65
N LEU A 7 -35.47 33.79 28.78
CA LEU A 7 -34.76 33.58 30.06
C LEU A 7 -33.38 32.93 29.85
N LEU A 8 -32.36 33.64 30.31
CA LEU A 8 -30.97 33.24 30.52
C LEU A 8 -30.88 32.29 31.72
N ALA A 9 -30.06 31.25 31.63
CA ALA A 9 -29.48 30.60 32.80
C ALA A 9 -28.13 29.96 32.46
N SER A 10 -27.07 30.72 32.68
CA SER A 10 -25.71 30.23 32.80
C SER A 10 -25.55 29.64 34.21
N VAL A 11 -25.18 28.37 34.33
CA VAL A 11 -24.65 27.82 35.58
C VAL A 11 -23.25 27.28 35.28
N LEU A 12 -22.26 28.07 35.68
CA LEU A 12 -20.90 27.63 35.92
C LEU A 12 -20.86 27.01 37.32
N LEU A 13 -20.49 25.73 37.42
CA LEU A 13 -20.02 25.17 38.68
C LEU A 13 -18.61 24.61 38.46
N VAL A 14 -17.66 25.40 38.94
CA VAL A 14 -16.29 25.00 39.29
C VAL A 14 -16.38 24.15 40.55
N GLY A 15 -15.69 23.00 40.55
CA GLY A 15 -15.48 22.18 41.73
C GLY A 15 -14.12 21.52 41.69
N CYS A 16 -13.14 22.12 42.38
CA CYS A 16 -11.91 21.45 42.79
C CYS A 16 -12.13 20.82 44.16
N GLN A 17 -11.88 19.53 44.33
CA GLN A 17 -11.46 18.99 45.62
C GLN A 17 -10.33 17.97 45.40
N ALA A 18 -9.16 18.32 45.93
CA ALA A 18 -8.02 17.44 46.11
C ALA A 18 -8.02 16.96 47.56
N SER A 19 -8.34 15.69 47.78
CA SER A 19 -8.22 15.03 49.07
C SER A 19 -6.88 14.31 49.14
N LYS A 20 -6.02 14.76 50.07
CA LYS A 20 -4.82 14.04 50.50
C LYS A 20 -5.26 12.77 51.22
N HIS A 21 -4.77 11.62 50.79
CA HIS A 21 -4.69 10.44 51.63
C HIS A 21 -3.25 9.94 51.61
N ASP A 22 -2.70 9.84 52.82
CA ASP A 22 -1.34 9.48 53.16
C ASP A 22 -1.08 7.98 53.02
N ASP A 23 0.21 7.71 52.80
CA ASP A 23 0.99 6.52 53.16
C ASP A 23 0.87 5.21 52.37
N THR A 24 2.07 4.79 51.89
CA THR A 24 2.51 3.42 51.56
C THR A 24 2.53 3.00 50.09
N VAL A 25 3.26 3.70 49.22
CA VAL A 25 3.84 3.09 48.00
C VAL A 25 5.21 3.71 47.67
N GLU A 26 6.16 3.73 48.60
CA GLU A 26 7.52 4.24 48.33
C GLU A 26 8.65 3.35 48.86
N GLN A 27 8.45 2.03 48.84
CA GLN A 27 9.54 1.06 49.07
C GLN A 27 9.61 -0.09 48.04
N ARG A 28 8.85 -0.02 46.93
CA ARG A 28 8.96 -1.00 45.83
C ARG A 28 9.68 -0.49 44.59
N ALA A 29 10.07 0.79 44.57
CA ALA A 29 10.77 1.39 43.42
C ALA A 29 12.30 1.20 43.46
N GLN A 30 12.87 0.66 44.55
CA GLN A 30 14.33 0.49 44.70
C GLN A 30 14.83 -0.97 44.63
N SER A 31 13.95 -1.95 44.38
CA SER A 31 14.36 -3.33 44.07
C SER A 31 14.40 -3.63 42.56
N LEU A 32 14.18 -2.63 41.70
CA LEU A 32 14.16 -2.77 40.23
C LEU A 32 15.49 -2.45 39.53
N SER A 33 16.60 -2.26 40.27
CA SER A 33 17.89 -1.87 39.67
C SER A 33 18.94 -2.98 39.56
N ALA A 34 18.61 -4.26 39.83
CA ALA A 34 19.61 -5.33 39.87
C ALA A 34 19.27 -6.62 39.09
N ALA A 35 18.24 -6.62 38.24
CA ALA A 35 17.95 -7.76 37.36
C ALA A 35 17.37 -7.25 36.04
N GLY A 36 18.19 -7.18 35.00
CA GLY A 36 17.73 -6.75 33.67
C GLY A 36 18.79 -6.18 32.73
N GLN A 37 20.08 -6.32 33.03
CA GLN A 37 21.12 -6.14 32.02
C GLN A 37 21.33 -7.50 31.33
N GLY A 38 20.65 -7.74 30.21
CA GLY A 38 20.86 -8.95 29.41
C GLY A 38 19.83 -9.29 28.34
N GLU A 39 18.62 -8.72 28.37
CA GLU A 39 17.50 -9.22 27.53
C GLU A 39 16.81 -8.12 26.69
N ALA A 40 17.46 -6.96 26.47
CA ALA A 40 16.92 -5.89 25.63
C ALA A 40 17.13 -6.10 24.11
N GLY A 41 17.65 -7.26 23.69
CA GLY A 41 17.96 -7.58 22.30
C GLY A 41 17.10 -8.67 21.65
N LYS A 42 16.02 -9.13 22.31
CA LYS A 42 15.30 -10.34 21.87
C LYS A 42 13.78 -10.26 21.98
N PHE A 43 13.21 -9.09 21.68
CA PHE A 43 11.75 -8.91 21.54
C PHE A 43 11.31 -8.42 20.15
N THR A 44 12.18 -8.54 19.14
CA THR A 44 11.77 -8.53 17.73
C THR A 44 11.62 -9.96 17.21
N SER A 45 10.91 -10.82 17.96
CA SER A 45 10.42 -12.06 17.38
C SER A 45 9.23 -11.75 16.48
N GLN A 46 9.57 -11.42 15.24
CA GLN A 46 8.83 -11.75 14.03
C GLN A 46 7.78 -12.83 14.31
N ALA A 47 6.50 -12.52 14.13
CA ALA A 47 5.46 -13.52 14.20
C ALA A 47 5.76 -14.61 13.14
N ARG A 48 6.24 -15.76 13.61
CA ARG A 48 6.68 -16.91 12.79
C ARG A 48 5.59 -17.48 11.86
N TRP A 49 4.34 -17.06 12.04
CA TRP A 49 3.19 -17.43 11.20
C TRP A 49 3.00 -16.54 9.96
N LEU A 50 3.83 -15.51 9.77
CA LEU A 50 3.84 -14.66 8.59
C LEU A 50 4.98 -14.98 7.61
N ASP A 51 5.87 -15.91 7.93
CA ASP A 51 6.98 -16.29 7.04
C ASP A 51 6.55 -17.36 6.03
N ASP A 52 5.78 -16.96 5.00
CA ASP A 52 5.45 -17.80 3.84
C ASP A 52 6.47 -17.64 2.70
N GLY A 53 7.65 -17.08 2.99
CA GLY A 53 8.70 -16.79 2.01
C GLY A 53 8.40 -15.61 1.08
N THR A 54 7.33 -14.83 1.33
CA THR A 54 6.96 -13.66 0.52
C THR A 54 7.50 -12.33 1.03
N PHE A 55 8.05 -12.28 2.23
CA PHE A 55 8.59 -11.06 2.81
C PHE A 55 10.06 -10.90 2.46
N TYR A 56 10.38 -9.84 1.72
CA TYR A 56 11.74 -9.31 1.70
C TYR A 56 12.10 -8.96 3.15
N ALA A 57 13.17 -9.55 3.68
CA ALA A 57 13.64 -9.22 5.02
C ALA A 57 13.78 -7.70 5.14
N GLN A 58 13.36 -7.14 6.28
CA GLN A 58 13.32 -5.69 6.53
C GLN A 58 14.67 -4.98 6.30
N ASP A 59 15.77 -5.75 6.26
CA ASP A 59 17.15 -5.28 6.07
C ASP A 59 17.64 -5.28 4.61
N GLN A 60 16.84 -5.74 3.64
CA GLN A 60 17.19 -5.74 2.22
C GLN A 60 16.57 -4.53 1.50
N ASP A 61 17.37 -3.79 0.75
CA ASP A 61 16.87 -2.71 -0.11
C ASP A 61 16.03 -3.31 -1.25
N LEU A 62 14.71 -3.16 -1.11
CA LEU A 62 13.72 -3.68 -2.05
C LEU A 62 13.97 -3.15 -3.47
N TRP A 63 14.38 -1.88 -3.61
CA TRP A 63 14.61 -1.28 -4.92
C TRP A 63 15.82 -1.87 -5.61
N THR A 64 16.90 -2.13 -4.87
CA THR A 64 18.07 -2.86 -5.38
C THR A 64 17.67 -4.27 -5.83
N SER A 65 16.92 -5.01 -5.02
CA SER A 65 16.46 -6.35 -5.40
C SER A 65 15.58 -6.35 -6.64
N ILE A 66 14.67 -5.37 -6.78
CA ILE A 66 13.85 -5.23 -7.98
C ILE A 66 14.72 -4.91 -9.18
N GLY A 67 15.68 -3.99 -9.02
CA GLY A 67 16.61 -3.55 -10.06
C GLY A 67 17.48 -4.68 -10.62
N ASP A 68 18.02 -5.52 -9.74
CA ASP A 68 18.88 -6.66 -10.10
C ASP A 68 18.11 -7.76 -10.86
N GLU A 69 16.79 -7.82 -10.69
CA GLU A 69 15.93 -8.81 -11.32
C GLU A 69 15.28 -8.34 -12.63
N LEU A 70 15.54 -7.09 -13.09
CA LEU A 70 15.05 -6.59 -14.37
C LEU A 70 15.83 -7.25 -15.52
N LYS A 71 15.19 -8.16 -16.25
CA LYS A 71 15.73 -8.99 -17.34
C LYS A 71 15.04 -8.73 -18.69
N MET A 72 13.93 -7.99 -18.72
CA MET A 72 13.16 -7.70 -19.93
C MET A 72 13.96 -6.81 -20.89
N GLY A 73 14.17 -7.30 -22.11
CA GLY A 73 14.75 -6.50 -23.18
C GLY A 73 13.86 -5.30 -23.54
N ILE A 74 14.46 -4.11 -23.64
CA ILE A 74 13.74 -2.90 -24.06
C ILE A 74 13.79 -2.83 -25.60
N PRO A 75 12.65 -2.93 -26.31
CA PRO A 75 12.64 -2.83 -27.76
C PRO A 75 12.99 -1.41 -28.21
N ASP A 76 13.61 -1.27 -29.39
CA ASP A 76 13.83 0.05 -29.98
C ASP A 76 12.51 0.61 -30.51
N ASN A 77 11.87 1.45 -29.68
CA ASN A 77 10.59 2.07 -29.98
C ASN A 77 10.63 3.55 -29.60
N PRO A 78 10.35 4.48 -30.53
CA PRO A 78 10.39 5.92 -30.26
C PRO A 78 9.43 6.35 -29.14
N ARG A 79 8.27 5.68 -28.98
CA ARG A 79 7.31 5.98 -27.91
C ARG A 79 7.89 5.67 -26.53
N ILE A 80 8.65 4.59 -26.40
CA ILE A 80 9.32 4.23 -25.14
C ILE A 80 10.37 5.28 -24.79
N ARG A 81 11.16 5.73 -25.79
CA ARG A 81 12.16 6.79 -25.60
C ARG A 81 11.52 8.11 -25.17
N GLU A 82 10.42 8.50 -25.79
CA GLU A 82 9.68 9.71 -25.43
C GLU A 82 9.13 9.64 -24.01
N GLN A 83 8.50 8.53 -23.64
CA GLN A 83 7.94 8.32 -22.31
C GLN A 83 9.04 8.32 -21.23
N LYS A 84 10.19 7.67 -21.50
CA LYS A 84 11.37 7.74 -20.64
C LYS A 84 11.80 9.19 -20.40
N GLN A 85 11.91 9.98 -21.47
CA GLN A 85 12.30 11.40 -21.35
C GLN A 85 11.27 12.22 -20.57
N LYS A 86 9.98 11.92 -20.70
CA LYS A 86 8.92 12.55 -19.91
C LYS A 86 9.13 12.32 -18.41
N TYR A 87 9.41 11.08 -18.00
CA TYR A 87 9.70 10.75 -16.60
C TYR A 87 10.98 11.42 -16.10
N LEU A 88 12.07 11.38 -16.88
CA LEU A 88 13.35 11.99 -16.50
C LEU A 88 13.27 13.51 -16.31
N ARG A 89 12.44 14.19 -17.12
CA ARG A 89 12.21 15.64 -16.99
C ARG A 89 11.32 16.00 -15.80
N ASN A 90 10.47 15.09 -15.34
CA ASN A 90 9.50 15.36 -14.28
C ASN A 90 9.87 14.61 -12.99
N LYS A 91 10.93 15.08 -12.32
CA LYS A 91 11.45 14.46 -11.10
C LYS A 91 10.45 14.49 -9.94
N SER A 92 9.65 15.55 -9.80
CA SER A 92 8.62 15.64 -8.77
C SER A 92 7.54 14.58 -8.98
N TYR A 93 7.09 14.37 -10.22
CA TYR A 93 6.16 13.28 -10.51
C TYR A 93 6.72 11.91 -10.09
N LEU A 94 7.99 11.61 -10.39
CA LEU A 94 8.61 10.34 -9.99
C LEU A 94 8.66 10.22 -8.47
N HIS A 95 9.04 11.28 -7.77
CA HIS A 95 9.04 11.32 -6.31
C HIS A 95 7.65 11.01 -5.74
N ASP A 96 6.61 11.70 -6.21
CA ASP A 96 5.23 11.52 -5.71
C ASP A 96 4.69 10.12 -5.99
N VAL A 97 5.02 9.54 -7.16
CA VAL A 97 4.63 8.16 -7.48
C VAL A 97 5.33 7.17 -6.56
N THR A 98 6.63 7.34 -6.31
CA THR A 98 7.39 6.46 -5.42
C THR A 98 6.82 6.49 -4.00
N LEU A 99 6.46 7.67 -3.49
CA LEU A 99 5.79 7.79 -2.18
C LEU A 99 4.43 7.07 -2.13
N ARG A 100 3.64 7.15 -3.21
CA ARG A 100 2.38 6.39 -3.28
C ARG A 100 2.59 4.88 -3.41
N ALA A 101 3.70 4.45 -4.00
CA ALA A 101 4.02 3.04 -4.17
C ALA A 101 4.47 2.39 -2.86
N GLU A 102 5.22 3.11 -2.02
CA GLU A 102 5.86 2.65 -0.78
C GLU A 102 5.00 1.66 0.05
N PRO A 103 3.73 1.94 0.42
CA PRO A 103 2.94 1.04 1.25
C PRO A 103 2.58 -0.30 0.59
N TYR A 104 2.76 -0.44 -0.73
CA TYR A 104 2.32 -1.60 -1.50
C TYR A 104 3.47 -2.41 -2.11
N MET A 105 4.65 -1.81 -2.24
CA MET A 105 5.77 -2.38 -3.00
C MET A 105 6.19 -3.76 -2.50
N TYR A 106 6.36 -3.94 -1.19
CA TYR A 106 6.74 -5.23 -0.60
C TYR A 106 5.70 -6.33 -0.90
N TRP A 107 4.41 -6.00 -0.76
CA TRP A 107 3.34 -6.94 -1.07
C TRP A 107 3.35 -7.33 -2.55
N ILE A 108 3.40 -6.36 -3.45
CA ILE A 108 3.35 -6.60 -4.90
C ILE A 108 4.58 -7.42 -5.34
N ALA A 109 5.77 -7.05 -4.90
CA ALA A 109 7.00 -7.77 -5.19
C ALA A 109 6.95 -9.21 -4.65
N GLY A 110 6.46 -9.41 -3.43
CA GLY A 110 6.24 -10.74 -2.86
C GLY A 110 5.24 -11.57 -3.68
N GLN A 111 4.15 -10.96 -4.16
CA GLN A 111 3.17 -11.62 -5.02
C GLN A 111 3.73 -12.01 -6.40
N VAL A 112 4.53 -11.14 -7.02
CA VAL A 112 5.22 -11.38 -8.29
C VAL A 112 6.22 -12.53 -8.14
N LYS A 113 7.05 -12.48 -7.10
CA LYS A 113 8.04 -13.53 -6.77
C LYS A 113 7.39 -14.88 -6.49
N LYS A 114 6.32 -14.89 -5.66
CA LYS A 114 5.56 -16.11 -5.32
C LYS A 114 5.01 -16.83 -6.55
N ARG A 115 4.69 -16.08 -7.60
CA ARG A 115 4.14 -16.61 -8.86
C ARG A 115 5.20 -16.83 -9.93
N ASN A 116 6.49 -16.69 -9.59
CA ASN A 116 7.60 -16.78 -10.54
C ASN A 116 7.39 -15.89 -11.78
N MET A 117 6.88 -14.68 -11.55
CA MET A 117 6.64 -13.70 -12.60
C MET A 117 7.83 -12.73 -12.71
N PRO A 118 7.99 -12.05 -13.87
CA PRO A 118 9.04 -11.05 -14.05
C PRO A 118 8.90 -9.88 -13.06
N MET A 119 10.01 -9.49 -12.44
CA MET A 119 10.05 -8.50 -11.36
C MET A 119 9.66 -7.09 -11.85
N GLU A 120 9.82 -6.81 -13.14
CA GLU A 120 9.42 -5.58 -13.82
C GLU A 120 7.92 -5.27 -13.64
N LEU A 121 7.09 -6.29 -13.43
CA LEU A 121 5.64 -6.11 -13.26
C LEU A 121 5.29 -5.32 -12.01
N VAL A 122 6.17 -5.29 -11.01
CA VAL A 122 6.01 -4.45 -9.82
C VAL A 122 5.92 -2.97 -10.19
N LEU A 123 6.53 -2.56 -11.30
CA LEU A 123 6.57 -1.18 -11.76
C LEU A 123 5.38 -0.80 -12.65
N LEU A 124 4.54 -1.75 -13.09
CA LEU A 124 3.42 -1.45 -13.97
C LEU A 124 2.42 -0.42 -13.40
N PRO A 125 2.05 -0.44 -12.11
CA PRO A 125 1.12 0.56 -11.57
C PRO A 125 1.58 2.02 -11.72
N ILE A 126 2.89 2.27 -11.91
CA ILE A 126 3.44 3.60 -12.22
C ILE A 126 2.85 4.16 -13.51
N VAL A 127 2.77 3.32 -14.55
CA VAL A 127 2.31 3.72 -15.88
C VAL A 127 0.78 3.64 -16.03
N GLU A 128 0.13 2.81 -15.22
CA GLU A 128 -1.33 2.61 -15.27
C GLU A 128 -2.10 3.67 -14.51
N SER A 129 -1.74 3.92 -13.24
CA SER A 129 -2.50 4.82 -12.36
C SER A 129 -1.62 5.74 -11.53
N ALA A 130 -0.30 5.70 -11.74
CA ALA A 130 0.64 6.38 -10.87
C ALA A 130 0.53 5.89 -9.40
N PHE A 131 0.22 4.61 -9.20
CA PHE A 131 -0.06 3.96 -7.89
C PHE A 131 -1.29 4.50 -7.14
N ASP A 132 -2.23 5.17 -7.79
CA ASP A 132 -3.47 5.63 -7.16
C ASP A 132 -4.55 4.50 -7.11
N PRO A 133 -4.98 4.03 -5.91
CA PRO A 133 -6.03 3.02 -5.76
C PRO A 133 -7.44 3.56 -6.06
N HIS A 134 -7.63 4.87 -6.08
CA HIS A 134 -8.88 5.53 -6.40
C HIS A 134 -8.99 5.95 -7.88
N ALA A 135 -7.94 5.73 -8.66
CA ALA A 135 -7.92 6.04 -10.09
C ALA A 135 -9.08 5.36 -10.84
N THR A 136 -9.67 6.11 -11.77
CA THR A 136 -10.72 5.63 -12.68
C THR A 136 -10.50 6.24 -14.06
N SER A 137 -10.37 5.41 -15.09
CA SER A 137 -10.28 5.90 -16.46
C SER A 137 -11.66 6.12 -17.09
N GLY A 138 -11.70 6.80 -18.24
CA GLY A 138 -12.93 6.98 -19.02
C GLY A 138 -13.56 5.67 -19.52
N ALA A 139 -12.77 4.59 -19.60
CA ALA A 139 -13.26 3.24 -19.91
C ALA A 139 -13.74 2.47 -18.66
N ASN A 140 -13.90 3.15 -17.52
CA ASN A 140 -14.25 2.58 -16.22
C ASN A 140 -13.22 1.59 -15.66
N ALA A 141 -11.97 1.61 -16.13
CA ALA A 141 -10.90 0.84 -15.52
C ALA A 141 -10.54 1.46 -14.16
N ALA A 142 -10.32 0.64 -13.13
CA ALA A 142 -10.22 1.13 -11.75
C ALA A 142 -9.01 0.57 -10.99
N GLY A 143 -8.55 1.36 -10.02
CA GLY A 143 -7.49 1.00 -9.07
C GLY A 143 -6.08 1.06 -9.66
N ILE A 144 -5.12 0.56 -8.88
CA ILE A 144 -3.69 0.67 -9.23
C ILE A 144 -3.32 -0.09 -10.51
N TRP A 145 -4.10 -1.13 -10.81
CA TRP A 145 -3.92 -2.01 -11.96
C TRP A 145 -4.79 -1.61 -13.16
N GLN A 146 -5.62 -0.55 -13.05
CA GLN A 146 -6.56 -0.15 -14.11
C GLN A 146 -7.34 -1.34 -14.70
N ILE A 147 -8.01 -2.11 -13.83
CA ILE A 147 -8.77 -3.30 -14.26
C ILE A 147 -10.16 -2.86 -14.73
N ILE A 148 -10.57 -3.29 -15.93
CA ILE A 148 -11.91 -3.04 -16.47
C ILE A 148 -12.97 -3.88 -15.73
N PRO A 149 -14.23 -3.42 -15.57
CA PRO A 149 -15.23 -4.11 -14.75
C PRO A 149 -15.49 -5.56 -15.18
N SER A 150 -15.65 -5.81 -16.49
CA SER A 150 -15.87 -7.16 -17.04
C SER A 150 -14.71 -8.10 -16.74
N THR A 151 -13.50 -7.65 -17.02
CA THR A 151 -12.25 -8.37 -16.72
C THR A 151 -12.15 -8.69 -15.23
N GLY A 152 -12.41 -7.71 -14.36
CA GLY A 152 -12.40 -7.92 -12.92
C GLY A 152 -13.38 -9.02 -12.47
N ARG A 153 -14.61 -9.01 -12.97
CA ARG A 153 -15.61 -10.05 -12.65
C ARG A 153 -15.15 -11.44 -13.12
N ASN A 154 -14.58 -11.53 -14.32
CA ASN A 154 -14.05 -12.79 -14.85
C ASN A 154 -12.91 -13.36 -13.99
N TYR A 155 -12.22 -12.52 -13.22
CA TYR A 155 -11.18 -12.93 -12.27
C TYR A 155 -11.63 -12.95 -10.81
N GLY A 156 -12.93 -12.95 -10.55
CA GLY A 156 -13.48 -13.07 -9.19
C GLY A 156 -13.39 -11.79 -8.37
N LEU A 157 -13.06 -10.63 -8.97
CA LEU A 157 -13.10 -9.35 -8.28
C LEU A 157 -14.56 -8.94 -8.06
N LYS A 158 -15.01 -9.06 -6.81
CA LYS A 158 -16.35 -8.68 -6.37
C LYS A 158 -16.58 -7.18 -6.60
N GLN A 159 -17.69 -6.87 -7.26
CA GLN A 159 -18.14 -5.52 -7.55
C GLN A 159 -19.58 -5.39 -7.06
N THR A 160 -19.78 -4.59 -6.01
CA THR A 160 -21.08 -4.21 -5.48
C THR A 160 -21.21 -2.69 -5.50
N ARG A 161 -22.39 -2.18 -5.15
CA ARG A 161 -22.61 -0.73 -5.04
C ARG A 161 -21.69 -0.05 -4.03
N SER A 162 -21.27 -0.74 -2.97
CA SER A 162 -20.46 -0.20 -1.88
C SER A 162 -19.00 -0.65 -1.88
N TYR A 163 -18.64 -1.68 -2.66
CA TYR A 163 -17.31 -2.24 -2.67
C TYR A 163 -16.90 -2.65 -4.09
N ASP A 164 -15.72 -2.20 -4.51
CA ASP A 164 -15.12 -2.54 -5.79
C ASP A 164 -13.72 -3.12 -5.54
N ALA A 165 -13.60 -4.45 -5.60
CA ALA A 165 -12.36 -5.17 -5.35
C ALA A 165 -11.23 -4.81 -6.33
N ARG A 166 -11.52 -4.10 -7.43
CA ARG A 166 -10.48 -3.56 -8.34
C ARG A 166 -9.66 -2.45 -7.70
N ARG A 167 -10.19 -1.78 -6.68
CA ARG A 167 -9.54 -0.71 -5.91
C ARG A 167 -8.81 -1.22 -4.67
N ASP A 168 -9.11 -2.45 -4.27
CA ASP A 168 -8.45 -3.12 -3.16
C ASP A 168 -7.09 -3.65 -3.64
N VAL A 169 -6.00 -3.05 -3.17
CA VAL A 169 -4.65 -3.38 -3.66
C VAL A 169 -4.30 -4.85 -3.43
N VAL A 170 -4.72 -5.44 -2.31
CA VAL A 170 -4.38 -6.84 -1.98
C VAL A 170 -5.07 -7.80 -2.94
N VAL A 171 -6.39 -7.63 -3.09
CA VAL A 171 -7.22 -8.50 -3.93
C VAL A 171 -6.94 -8.26 -5.42
N SER A 172 -6.84 -6.99 -5.83
CA SER A 172 -6.56 -6.63 -7.22
C SER A 172 -5.16 -7.03 -7.67
N THR A 173 -4.14 -7.01 -6.80
CA THR A 173 -2.79 -7.51 -7.12
C THR A 173 -2.80 -9.02 -7.34
N THR A 174 -3.55 -9.76 -6.53
CA THR A 174 -3.72 -11.20 -6.75
C THR A 174 -4.38 -11.48 -8.11
N ALA A 175 -5.36 -10.68 -8.50
CA ALA A 175 -5.99 -10.78 -9.82
C ALA A 175 -5.10 -10.27 -10.97
N GLY A 176 -4.32 -9.20 -10.75
CA GLY A 176 -3.46 -8.55 -11.75
C GLY A 176 -2.20 -9.35 -12.05
N ALA A 177 -1.54 -9.87 -11.02
CA ALA A 177 -0.45 -10.84 -11.14
C ALA A 177 -0.97 -12.19 -11.68
N GLY A 178 -2.24 -12.50 -11.48
CA GLY A 178 -2.86 -13.70 -12.03
C GLY A 178 -2.67 -14.95 -11.17
N HIS A 179 -3.36 -16.02 -11.53
CA HIS A 179 -3.31 -17.30 -10.81
C HIS A 179 -2.24 -18.25 -11.37
N ASP A 180 -2.02 -18.23 -12.69
CA ASP A 180 -1.13 -19.15 -13.39
C ASP A 180 0.03 -18.41 -14.06
N ALA A 181 1.24 -18.87 -13.77
CA ALA A 181 2.54 -18.25 -14.09
C ALA A 181 2.91 -18.23 -15.60
N THR A 182 1.96 -18.34 -16.54
CA THR A 182 2.28 -18.92 -17.86
C THR A 182 2.52 -17.95 -19.01
N SER A 183 2.56 -16.62 -18.83
CA SER A 183 3.25 -15.70 -19.79
C SER A 183 2.99 -14.22 -19.49
N GLU A 184 4.02 -13.37 -19.73
CA GLU A 184 3.92 -11.90 -19.81
C GLU A 184 2.79 -11.41 -20.72
N GLN A 185 2.50 -12.16 -21.79
CA GLN A 185 1.43 -11.85 -22.74
C GLN A 185 0.05 -11.83 -22.08
N ASN A 186 -0.17 -12.69 -21.07
CA ASN A 186 -1.43 -12.73 -20.33
C ASN A 186 -1.59 -11.50 -19.43
N VAL A 187 -0.52 -11.01 -18.81
CA VAL A 187 -0.58 -9.76 -18.01
C VAL A 187 -0.93 -8.58 -18.90
N ARG A 188 -0.33 -8.49 -20.10
CA ARG A 188 -0.63 -7.44 -21.10
C ARG A 188 -2.06 -7.48 -21.63
N ARG A 189 -2.68 -8.67 -21.75
CA ARG A 189 -4.11 -8.78 -22.11
C ARG A 189 -5.04 -8.46 -20.94
N ARG A 190 -4.56 -8.59 -19.70
CA ARG A 190 -5.33 -8.49 -18.45
C ARG A 190 -5.43 -7.06 -17.94
N LEU A 191 -4.41 -6.25 -18.23
CA LEU A 191 -4.32 -4.85 -17.84
C LEU A 191 -4.54 -3.98 -19.06
N VAL A 192 -5.49 -3.06 -18.98
CA VAL A 192 -5.72 -2.11 -20.07
C VAL A 192 -4.75 -0.96 -19.90
N VAL A 193 -3.67 -1.00 -20.66
CA VAL A 193 -2.76 0.13 -20.84
C VAL A 193 -3.51 1.22 -21.61
N ASN A 194 -4.20 2.12 -20.90
CA ASN A 194 -4.80 3.35 -21.44
C ASN A 194 -5.45 3.24 -22.85
N GLY A 195 -6.19 2.16 -23.12
CA GLY A 195 -6.89 1.93 -24.39
C GLY A 195 -6.01 1.87 -25.64
N ARG A 196 -4.69 1.67 -25.53
CA ARG A 196 -3.78 1.58 -26.68
C ARG A 196 -2.78 0.44 -26.47
N SER A 197 -2.77 -0.51 -27.41
CA SER A 197 -1.78 -1.60 -27.42
C SER A 197 -0.36 -1.04 -27.38
N LEU A 198 0.49 -1.64 -26.54
CA LEU A 198 1.95 -1.57 -26.68
C LEU A 198 2.37 -2.15 -28.04
#